data_AF-A0A7C1PMQ0-F1
#
_entry.id   AF-A0A7C1PMQ0-F1
#
_cell.length_a   1.000
_cell.length_b   1.000
_cell.length_c   1.000
_cell.angle_alpha   90.00
_cell.angle_beta   90.00
_cell.angle_gamma   90.00
#
_symmetry.space_group_name_H-M   'P 1'
#
loop_
_entity.id
_entity.type
_entity.pdbx_description
1 polymer ?
#
loop_
_entity_poly.entity_id
_entity_poly.type
_entity_poly.pdbx_seq_one_letter_code
_entity_poly.pdbx_strand_id
1 'polypeptide(L)' 'MSFELDGKTYETDDDGYLVNLDEWNEGVAGYMAEQEGIDMTE' A
#
# COMPACT_ATOMS: atom_id res chain seq x y z
N MET A 1 9.45 -0.66 5.57
CA MET A 1 10.00 -0.30 4.23
C MET A 1 9.28 0.95 3.72
N SER A 2 9.41 1.32 2.43
CA SER A 2 8.61 2.40 1.83
C SER A 2 8.38 2.18 0.34
N PHE A 3 7.27 2.67 -0.19
CA PHE A 3 6.97 2.66 -1.63
C PHE A 3 6.46 4.02 -2.10
N GLU A 4 6.50 4.27 -3.41
CA GLU A 4 5.98 5.48 -4.03
C GLU A 4 4.72 5.16 -4.84
N LEU A 5 3.67 5.95 -4.62
CA LEU A 5 2.41 5.88 -5.37
C LEU A 5 1.89 7.31 -5.57
N ASP A 6 1.51 7.67 -6.80
CA ASP A 6 1.02 9.00 -7.17
C ASP A 6 1.94 10.17 -6.72
N GLY A 7 3.26 9.95 -6.72
CA GLY A 7 4.26 10.94 -6.31
C GLY A 7 4.32 11.19 -4.80
N LYS A 8 3.64 10.34 -4.00
CA LYS A 8 3.72 10.32 -2.54
C LYS A 8 4.46 9.06 -2.07
N THR A 9 5.32 9.21 -1.07
CA THR A 9 5.97 8.09 -0.39
C THR A 9 5.11 7.62 0.77
N TYR A 10 4.90 6.31 0.85
CA TYR A 10 4.18 5.63 1.92
C TYR A 10 5.16 4.77 2.72
N GLU A 11 5.09 4.83 4.04
CA GLU A 11 5.92 4.04 4.94
C GLU A 11 5.19 2.77 5.37
N THR A 12 5.90 1.64 5.32
CA THR A 12 5.45 0.35 5.84
C THR A 12 6.35 -0.13 6.96
N ASP A 13 5.87 -1.03 7.80
CA ASP A 13 6.70 -1.73 8.77
C ASP A 13 7.48 -2.90 8.11
N ASP A 14 8.07 -3.76 8.93
CA ASP A 14 8.85 -4.92 8.48
C ASP A 14 7.95 -6.07 7.98
N ASP A 15 6.70 -6.11 8.42
CA ASP A 15 5.70 -7.11 8.00
C ASP A 15 4.90 -6.64 6.76
N GLY A 16 5.11 -5.41 6.31
CA GLY A 16 4.48 -4.84 5.12
C GLY A 16 3.21 -4.05 5.39
N TYR A 17 2.84 -3.79 6.64
CA TYR A 17 1.67 -2.97 6.98
C TYR A 17 1.95 -1.49 6.86
N LEU A 18 0.95 -0.71 6.43
CA LEU A 18 1.04 0.74 6.36
C LEU A 18 1.20 1.34 7.77
N VAL A 19 2.25 2.13 7.96
CA VAL A 19 2.57 2.76 9.26
C VAL A 19 1.55 3.86 9.60
N ASN A 20 1.18 4.68 8.62
CA ASN A 20 0.22 5.78 8.80
C ASN A 20 -1.15 5.41 8.24
N LEU A 21 -2.06 4.96 9.12
CA LEU A 21 -3.40 4.52 8.74
C LEU A 21 -4.28 5.63 8.16
N ASP A 22 -3.99 6.91 8.42
CA ASP A 22 -4.73 8.03 7.83
C ASP A 22 -4.46 8.18 6.32
N GLU A 23 -3.41 7.52 5.81
CA GLU A 23 -3.05 7.53 4.39
C GLU A 23 -3.68 6.37 3.61
N TRP A 24 -4.38 5.46 4.31
CA TRP A 24 -5.04 4.34 3.70
C TRP A 24 -6.13 4.81 2.72
N ASN A 25 -6.06 4.29 1.50
CA ASN A 25 -7.06 4.48 0.46
C ASN A 25 -7.04 3.29 -0.50
N GLU A 26 -8.01 3.25 -1.41
CA GLU A 26 -8.16 2.16 -2.39
C GLU A 26 -6.93 1.99 -3.30
N GLY A 27 -6.25 3.08 -3.68
CA GLY A 27 -5.01 3.01 -4.47
C GLY A 27 -3.87 2.36 -3.70
N VAL A 28 -3.72 2.69 -2.41
CA VAL A 28 -2.74 2.03 -1.53
C VAL A 28 -3.04 0.54 -1.37
N ALA A 29 -4.30 0.20 -1.14
CA ALA A 29 -4.74 -1.20 -1.06
C ALA A 29 -4.43 -1.97 -2.35
N GLY A 30 -4.72 -1.36 -3.51
CA GLY A 30 -4.47 -1.93 -4.82
C GLY A 30 -2.99 -2.18 -5.08
N TYR A 31 -2.14 -1.19 -4.77
CA TYR A 31 -0.69 -1.36 -4.87
C TYR A 31 -0.19 -2.52 -4.01
N MET A 32 -0.62 -2.58 -2.75
CA MET A 32 -0.22 -3.66 -1.83
C MET A 32 -0.72 -5.04 -2.31
N ALA A 33 -1.94 -5.13 -2.82
CA ALA A 33 -2.49 -6.37 -3.38
C ALA A 33 -1.71 -6.83 -4.62
N GLU A 34 -1.34 -5.93 -5.52
CA GLU A 34 -0.53 -6.25 -6.71
C GLU A 34 0.84 -6.83 -6.33
N GLN A 35 1.49 -6.31 -5.28
CA GLN A 35 2.77 -6.84 -4.80
C GLN A 35 2.66 -8.29 -4.29
N GLU A 36 1.48 -8.71 -3.83
CA GLU A 36 1.19 -10.08 -3.40
C GLU A 36 0.61 -10.95 -4.53
N GLY A 37 0.44 -10.39 -5.73
CA GLY A 37 -0.19 -11.08 -6.86
C GLY A 37 -1.69 -11.33 -6.65
N ILE A 38 -2.34 -10.45 -5.89
CA ILE A 38 -3.78 -10.50 -5.59
C ILE A 38 -4.50 -9.46 -6.45
N ASP A 39 -5.48 -9.91 -7.23
CA ASP A 39 -6.42 -9.03 -7.92
C ASP A 39 -7.52 -8.58 -6.96
N MET A 40 -7.70 -7.27 -6.79
CA MET A 40 -8.82 -6.72 -6.02
C MET A 40 -10.13 -6.90 -6.79
N THR A 41 -11.10 -7.56 -6.17
CA THR A 41 -12.49 -7.67 -6.67
C THR A 41 -13.40 -6.69 -5.95
N GLU A 42 -14.57 -6.40 -6.53
CA GLU A 42 -15.64 -5.62 -5.88
C GLU A 42 -16.22 -6.29 -4.63
#